data_AF-A0A7W0KU72-F1
#
_entry.id   AF-A0A7W0KU72-F1
#
_cell.length_a   1.000
_cell.length_b   1.000
_cell.length_c   1.000
_cell.angle_alpha   90.00
_cell.angle_beta   90.00
_cell.angle_gamma   90.00
#
_symmetry.space_group_name_H-M   'P 1'
#
loop_
_entity.id
_entity.type
_entity.pdbx_description
1 polymer ?
#
loop_
_entity_poly.entity_id
_entity_poly.type
_entity_poly.pdbx_seq_one_letter_code
_entity_poly.pdbx_strand_id
1 'polypeptide(L)'
;MTQDGHAAIATAQAFVDAVAWGEHTTVWSLLSSEARGAVLDLATRRGMDVLLAARLREGTAADDERDDFLADLLGGLRTELAGVDYEQLRCKPGPAGTTVAGSLLVRLLIDVPSELGDAVPVGSIEVVAEGGRWVVVRLDGNK
;
A
#
# COMPACT_ATOMS: atom_id res chain seq x y z
N MET A 1 17.78 -14.43 4.08
CA MET A 1 16.43 -13.83 4.14
C MET A 1 15.47 -14.91 4.63
N THR A 2 14.68 -14.67 5.67
CA THR A 2 13.74 -15.66 6.22
C THR A 2 12.55 -15.83 5.27
N GLN A 3 11.83 -16.96 5.37
CA GLN A 3 10.60 -17.19 4.59
C GLN A 3 9.58 -16.05 4.78
N ASP A 4 9.49 -15.54 6.02
CA ASP A 4 8.66 -14.39 6.39
C ASP A 4 9.05 -13.10 5.66
N GLY A 5 10.35 -12.84 5.49
CA GLY A 5 10.84 -11.69 4.74
C GLY A 5 10.46 -11.74 3.25
N HIS A 6 10.45 -12.93 2.64
CA HIS A 6 10.00 -13.08 1.24
C HIS A 6 8.50 -12.79 1.10
N ALA A 7 7.68 -13.31 2.02
CA ALA A 7 6.23 -13.08 2.01
C ALA A 7 5.85 -11.61 2.23
N ALA A 8 6.57 -10.92 3.12
CA ALA A 8 6.43 -9.49 3.34
C ALA A 8 6.75 -8.67 2.08
N ILE A 9 7.86 -8.96 1.40
CA ILE A 9 8.23 -8.30 0.14
C ILE A 9 7.22 -8.60 -0.96
N ALA A 10 6.76 -9.85 -1.07
CA ALA A 10 5.73 -10.23 -2.04
C ALA A 10 4.41 -9.48 -1.81
N THR A 11 4.04 -9.24 -0.55
CA THR A 11 2.85 -8.45 -0.18
C THR A 11 3.00 -6.99 -0.61
N ALA A 12 4.16 -6.39 -0.34
CA ALA A 12 4.45 -5.03 -0.78
C ALA A 12 4.45 -4.91 -2.32
N GLN A 13 5.02 -5.89 -3.03
CA GLN A 13 4.97 -5.94 -4.49
C GLN A 13 3.53 -6.08 -5.00
N ALA A 14 2.74 -7.00 -4.44
CA ALA A 14 1.34 -7.19 -4.82
C ALA A 14 0.50 -5.91 -4.59
N PHE A 15 0.81 -5.13 -3.54
CA PHE A 15 0.15 -3.85 -3.31
C PHE A 15 0.49 -2.82 -4.40
N VAL A 16 1.78 -2.70 -4.77
CA VAL A 16 2.20 -1.81 -5.85
C VAL A 16 1.57 -2.21 -7.18
N ASP A 17 1.58 -3.51 -7.50
CA ASP A 17 1.00 -4.05 -8.73
C ASP A 17 -0.52 -3.77 -8.77
N ALA A 18 -1.23 -4.00 -7.66
CA ALA A 18 -2.66 -3.70 -7.56
C ALA A 18 -2.96 -2.21 -7.81
N VAL A 19 -2.14 -1.30 -7.29
CA VAL A 19 -2.28 0.14 -7.59
C VAL A 19 -2.02 0.43 -9.07
N ALA A 20 -0.98 -0.17 -9.65
CA ALA A 20 -0.57 0.01 -11.04
C ALA A 20 -1.64 -0.48 -12.03
N TRP A 21 -2.25 -1.63 -11.77
CA TRP A 21 -3.26 -2.26 -12.62
C TRP A 21 -4.70 -1.84 -12.29
N GLY A 22 -4.88 -1.02 -11.26
CA GLY A 22 -6.17 -0.45 -10.90
C GLY A 22 -7.10 -1.42 -10.16
N GLU A 23 -6.53 -2.39 -9.47
CA GLU A 23 -7.25 -3.40 -8.68
C GLU A 23 -7.62 -2.86 -7.30
N HIS A 24 -8.56 -1.93 -7.25
CA HIS A 24 -8.96 -1.21 -6.03
C HIS A 24 -9.41 -2.15 -4.88
N THR A 25 -10.10 -3.25 -5.19
CA THR A 25 -10.47 -4.28 -4.21
C THR A 25 -9.26 -5.01 -3.65
N THR A 26 -8.27 -5.34 -4.51
CA THR A 26 -7.00 -5.95 -4.08
C THR A 26 -6.23 -4.99 -3.17
N VAL A 27 -6.11 -3.72 -3.55
CA VAL A 27 -5.50 -2.66 -2.72
C VAL A 27 -6.14 -2.62 -1.34
N TRP A 28 -7.47 -2.53 -1.26
CA TRP A 28 -8.18 -2.52 0.02
C TRP A 28 -7.91 -3.79 0.83
N SER A 29 -7.93 -4.96 0.18
CA SER A 29 -7.74 -6.26 0.84
C SER A 29 -6.36 -6.43 1.49
N LEU A 30 -5.34 -5.76 0.93
CA LEU A 30 -3.95 -5.79 1.38
C LEU A 30 -3.66 -4.78 2.49
N LEU A 31 -4.50 -3.75 2.68
CA LEU A 31 -4.37 -2.83 3.81
C LEU A 31 -4.72 -3.52 5.13
N SER A 32 -3.99 -3.16 6.19
CA SER A 32 -4.32 -3.54 7.57
C SER A 32 -5.64 -2.92 8.01
N SER A 33 -6.24 -3.48 9.06
CA SER A 33 -7.45 -2.91 9.67
C SER A 33 -7.24 -1.45 10.12
N GLU A 34 -6.08 -1.16 10.71
CA GLU A 34 -5.67 0.18 11.12
C GLU A 34 -5.53 1.13 9.91
N ALA A 35 -4.85 0.71 8.84
CA ALA A 35 -4.66 1.52 7.65
C ALA A 35 -6.00 1.88 6.98
N ARG A 36 -6.92 0.90 6.88
CA ARG A 36 -8.29 1.15 6.40
C ARG A 36 -9.01 2.16 7.28
N GLY A 37 -8.87 2.05 8.60
CA GLY A 37 -9.41 3.01 9.55
C GLY A 37 -8.90 4.43 9.30
N ALA A 38 -7.58 4.60 9.15
CA ALA A 38 -6.95 5.88 8.88
C ALA A 38 -7.39 6.49 7.53
N VAL A 39 -7.55 5.67 6.48
CA VAL A 39 -8.07 6.12 5.18
C VAL A 39 -9.49 6.65 5.32
N LEU A 40 -10.37 5.93 6.03
CA LEU A 40 -11.75 6.36 6.25
C LEU A 40 -11.82 7.65 7.10
N ASP A 41 -10.95 7.77 8.10
CA ASP A 41 -10.87 8.97 8.93
C ASP A 41 -10.36 10.19 8.14
N LEU A 42 -9.42 9.98 7.20
CA LEU A 42 -8.99 11.03 6.29
C LEU A 42 -10.11 11.42 5.31
N ALA A 43 -10.83 10.44 4.76
CA ALA A 43 -11.93 10.69 3.83
C ALA A 43 -13.07 11.45 4.50
N THR A 44 -13.45 11.11 5.74
CA THR A 44 -14.44 11.87 6.52
C THR A 44 -13.99 13.30 6.80
N ARG A 45 -12.71 13.52 7.14
CA ARG A 45 -12.15 14.89 7.27
C ARG A 45 -12.17 15.68 5.96
N ARG A 46 -12.22 15.01 4.80
CA ARG A 46 -12.32 15.60 3.47
C ARG A 46 -13.76 15.72 2.97
N GLY A 47 -14.75 15.41 3.79
CA GLY A 47 -16.18 15.62 3.49
C GLY A 47 -16.96 14.37 3.10
N MET A 48 -16.38 13.16 3.21
CA MET A 48 -17.13 11.92 3.08
C MET A 48 -18.18 11.79 4.20
N ASP A 49 -19.34 11.23 3.87
CA ASP A 49 -20.39 10.93 4.86
C ASP A 49 -19.87 9.96 5.94
N VAL A 50 -20.06 10.33 7.20
CA VAL A 50 -19.66 9.54 8.37
C VAL A 50 -20.45 8.22 8.45
N LEU A 51 -21.71 8.20 8.02
CA LEU A 51 -22.50 6.97 7.99
C LEU A 51 -21.99 6.01 6.93
N LEU A 52 -21.61 6.51 5.75
CA LEU A 52 -20.93 5.72 4.73
C LEU A 52 -19.59 5.20 5.26
N ALA A 53 -18.80 6.03 5.94
CA ALA A 53 -17.55 5.62 6.57
C ALA A 53 -17.74 4.46 7.56
N ALA A 54 -18.78 4.52 8.39
CA ALA A 54 -19.12 3.48 9.34
C ALA A 54 -19.52 2.18 8.63
N ARG A 55 -20.38 2.27 7.60
CA ARG A 55 -20.78 1.11 6.79
C ARG A 55 -19.59 0.45 6.10
N LEU A 56 -18.68 1.24 5.52
CA LEU A 56 -17.45 0.74 4.89
C LEU A 56 -16.54 0.05 5.93
N ARG A 57 -16.43 0.60 7.14
CA ARG A 57 -15.66 0.01 8.24
C ARG A 57 -16.26 -1.32 8.72
N GLU A 58 -17.58 -1.41 8.79
CA GLU A 58 -18.32 -2.59 9.23
C GLU A 58 -18.51 -3.63 8.12
N GLY A 59 -18.20 -3.28 6.87
CA GLY A 59 -18.45 -4.15 5.71
C GLY A 59 -19.93 -4.27 5.33
N THR A 60 -20.74 -3.29 5.73
CA THR A 60 -22.20 -3.24 5.50
C THR A 60 -22.61 -2.23 4.43
N ALA A 61 -21.65 -1.55 3.81
CA ALA A 61 -21.90 -0.68 2.66
C ALA A 61 -22.38 -1.49 1.46
N ALA A 62 -23.21 -0.88 0.61
CA ALA A 62 -23.60 -1.52 -0.64
C ALA A 62 -22.39 -1.67 -1.57
N ASP A 63 -22.46 -2.64 -2.49
CA ASP A 63 -21.32 -2.97 -3.36
C ASP A 63 -20.92 -1.79 -4.26
N ASP A 64 -21.91 -1.02 -4.75
CA ASP A 64 -21.70 0.21 -5.53
C ASP A 64 -21.05 1.32 -4.70
N GLU A 65 -21.54 1.58 -3.49
CA GLU A 65 -20.94 2.55 -2.55
C GLU A 65 -19.48 2.21 -2.24
N ARG A 66 -19.19 0.91 -2.07
CA ARG A 66 -17.84 0.43 -1.81
C ARG A 66 -16.96 0.60 -3.03
N ASP A 67 -17.41 0.18 -4.20
CA ASP A 67 -16.62 0.23 -5.42
C ASP A 67 -16.28 1.68 -5.81
N ASP A 68 -17.24 2.62 -5.69
CA ASP A 68 -17.01 4.04 -5.93
C ASP A 68 -15.94 4.62 -4.99
N PHE A 69 -16.06 4.35 -3.68
CA PHE A 69 -15.07 4.79 -2.70
C PHE A 69 -13.68 4.21 -2.99
N LEU A 70 -13.60 2.93 -3.35
CA LEU A 70 -12.35 2.26 -3.64
C LEU A 70 -11.70 2.77 -4.94
N ALA A 71 -12.50 3.11 -5.95
CA ALA A 71 -12.03 3.75 -7.18
C ALA A 71 -11.42 5.13 -6.89
N ASP A 72 -12.07 5.95 -6.05
CA ASP A 72 -11.56 7.26 -5.64
C ASP A 72 -10.26 7.16 -4.83
N LEU A 73 -10.21 6.21 -3.88
CA LEU A 73 -8.99 5.92 -3.11
C LEU A 73 -7.82 5.57 -4.04
N LEU A 74 -8.05 4.66 -4.98
CA LEU A 74 -7.05 4.25 -5.95
C LEU A 74 -6.60 5.43 -6.82
N GLY A 75 -7.52 6.30 -7.27
CA GLY A 75 -7.20 7.52 -7.99
C GLY A 75 -6.26 8.45 -7.21
N GLY A 76 -6.52 8.62 -5.91
CA GLY A 76 -5.65 9.35 -5.00
C GLY A 76 -4.25 8.73 -4.87
N LEU A 77 -4.17 7.42 -4.66
CA LEU A 77 -2.89 6.70 -4.57
C LEU A 77 -2.06 6.80 -5.84
N ARG A 78 -2.72 6.66 -7.02
CA ARG A 78 -2.05 6.82 -8.31
C ARG A 78 -1.58 8.25 -8.57
N THR A 79 -2.24 9.24 -7.98
CA THR A 79 -1.80 10.64 -8.08
C THR A 79 -0.54 10.86 -7.26
N GLU A 80 -0.48 10.35 -6.03
CA GLU A 80 0.72 10.43 -5.18
C GLU A 80 1.91 9.68 -5.78
N LEU A 81 1.65 8.62 -6.54
CA LEU A 81 2.67 7.81 -7.20
C LEU A 81 2.91 8.22 -8.67
N ALA A 82 2.24 9.25 -9.20
CA ALA A 82 2.30 9.63 -10.62
C ALA A 82 3.70 10.06 -11.12
N GLY A 83 4.64 10.35 -10.20
CA GLY A 83 6.04 10.65 -10.53
C GLY A 83 6.91 9.40 -10.69
N VAL A 84 6.35 8.20 -10.53
CA VAL A 84 7.07 6.93 -10.52
C VAL A 84 6.51 6.04 -11.62
N ASP A 85 7.39 5.52 -12.49
CA ASP A 85 7.01 4.49 -13.44
C ASP A 85 6.74 3.17 -12.69
N TYR A 86 5.46 2.85 -12.54
CA TYR A 86 4.98 1.68 -11.82
C TYR A 86 5.54 0.36 -12.36
N GLU A 87 5.78 0.27 -13.67
CA GLU A 87 6.32 -0.95 -14.28
C GLU A 87 7.79 -1.20 -13.90
N GLN A 88 8.48 -0.12 -13.52
CA GLN A 88 9.88 -0.13 -13.11
C GLN A 88 10.07 -0.22 -11.59
N LEU A 89 8.99 -0.16 -10.81
CA LEU A 89 9.06 -0.29 -9.36
C LEU A 89 9.49 -1.70 -8.94
N ARG A 90 10.48 -1.75 -8.06
CA ARG A 90 10.98 -2.99 -7.44
C ARG A 90 10.96 -2.85 -5.92
N CYS A 91 10.36 -3.84 -5.27
CA CYS A 91 10.40 -3.96 -3.82
C CYS A 91 11.69 -4.65 -3.36
N LYS A 92 12.45 -4.01 -2.48
CA LYS A 92 13.62 -4.62 -1.79
C LYS A 92 13.54 -4.39 -0.28
N PRO A 93 14.16 -5.24 0.55
CA PRO A 93 14.26 -4.98 1.98
C PRO A 93 14.87 -3.60 2.28
N GLY A 94 14.38 -2.91 3.30
CA GLY A 94 14.97 -1.67 3.81
C GLY A 94 16.38 -1.83 4.40
N PRO A 95 17.12 -0.71 4.57
CA PRO A 95 18.43 -0.74 5.21
C PRO A 95 18.20 -1.04 6.70
N ALA A 96 18.91 -2.05 7.20
CA ALA A 96 18.62 -2.78 8.44
C ALA A 96 17.35 -3.65 8.32
N GLY A 97 17.58 -4.95 8.15
CA GLY A 97 16.58 -6.01 8.27
C GLY A 97 16.06 -6.17 9.70
N THR A 98 15.68 -5.07 10.35
CA THR A 98 15.05 -5.09 11.66
C THR A 98 13.59 -5.47 11.45
N THR A 99 13.37 -6.77 11.26
CA THR A 99 12.05 -7.37 11.41
C THR A 99 11.69 -7.21 12.89
N VAL A 100 11.07 -6.09 13.27
CA VAL A 100 10.64 -5.88 14.66
C VAL A 100 9.35 -6.67 14.81
N ALA A 101 9.42 -7.84 15.46
CA ALA A 101 8.25 -8.60 15.91
C ALA A 101 7.11 -8.72 14.87
N GLY A 102 7.43 -9.09 13.62
CA GLY A 102 6.43 -9.23 12.56
C GLY A 102 6.11 -7.95 11.77
N SER A 103 6.91 -6.88 11.88
CA SER A 103 6.90 -5.73 10.95
C SER A 103 8.14 -5.75 10.05
N LEU A 104 8.00 -5.37 8.79
CA LEU A 104 9.10 -5.19 7.83
C LEU A 104 8.91 -3.91 7.02
N LEU A 105 9.97 -3.11 6.93
CA LEU A 105 10.04 -1.99 6.01
C LEU A 105 10.61 -2.45 4.65
N VAL A 106 9.83 -2.26 3.59
CA VAL A 106 10.17 -2.57 2.21
C VAL A 106 10.43 -1.27 1.46
N ARG A 107 11.60 -1.12 0.83
CA ARG A 107 11.90 0.01 -0.05
C ARG A 107 11.31 -0.20 -1.43
N LEU A 108 10.80 0.89 -1.98
CA LEU A 108 10.42 1.03 -3.38
C LEU A 108 11.60 1.63 -4.13
N LEU A 109 12.09 0.93 -5.14
CA LEU A 109 13.21 1.35 -5.97
C LEU A 109 12.75 1.47 -7.43
N ILE A 110 13.29 2.44 -8.15
CA ILE A 110 13.26 2.47 -9.62
C ILE A 110 14.63 2.03 -10.12
N ASP A 111 14.63 1.08 -11.05
CA ASP A 111 15.84 0.72 -11.78
C ASP A 111 16.22 1.87 -12.72
N VAL A 112 17.45 2.36 -12.61
CA VAL A 112 18.02 3.31 -13.58
C VAL A 112 18.93 2.55 -14.54
N PRO A 113 19.09 3.01 -15.80
CA PRO A 113 20.09 2.48 -16.70
C PRO A 113 21.44 2.36 -16.00
N SER A 114 22.14 1.24 -16.19
CA SER A 114 23.38 0.94 -15.47
C SER A 114 24.48 1.99 -15.69
N GLU A 115 24.41 2.77 -16.75
CA GLU A 115 25.31 3.89 -17.01
C GLU A 115 25.10 5.09 -16.07
N LEU A 116 23.91 5.20 -15.45
CA LEU A 116 23.53 6.29 -14.56
C LEU A 116 23.71 5.97 -13.07
N GLY A 117 23.93 4.70 -12.72
CA GLY A 117 24.26 4.27 -11.36
C GLY A 117 23.33 3.20 -10.79
N ASP A 118 23.22 3.17 -9.48
CA ASP A 118 22.41 2.20 -8.74
C ASP A 118 20.92 2.61 -8.71
N ALA A 119 20.05 1.61 -8.51
CA ALA A 119 18.60 1.80 -8.37
C ALA A 119 18.26 2.87 -7.31
N VAL A 120 17.33 3.76 -7.66
CA VAL A 120 17.01 4.97 -6.88
C VAL A 120 15.82 4.70 -5.95
N PRO A 121 15.93 4.99 -4.64
CA PRO A 121 14.81 4.84 -3.72
C PRO A 121 13.77 5.96 -3.90
N VAL A 122 12.52 5.56 -4.13
CA VAL A 122 11.39 6.49 -4.34
C VAL A 122 10.35 6.43 -3.23
N GLY A 123 10.47 5.48 -2.31
CA GLY A 123 9.62 5.40 -1.13
C GLY A 123 9.83 4.13 -0.33
N SER A 124 8.93 3.89 0.60
CA SER A 124 8.86 2.67 1.38
C SER A 124 7.44 2.28 1.74
N ILE A 125 7.23 0.98 1.89
CA ILE A 125 6.00 0.37 2.40
C ILE A 125 6.35 -0.34 3.70
N GLU A 126 5.60 -0.04 4.76
CA GLU A 126 5.63 -0.84 5.97
C GLU A 126 4.57 -1.93 5.89
N VAL A 127 5.01 -3.19 6.05
CA VAL A 127 4.12 -4.35 6.12
C VAL A 127 4.23 -5.02 7.48
N VAL A 128 3.12 -5.53 7.99
CA VAL A 128 3.06 -6.25 9.27
C VAL A 128 2.34 -7.58 9.13
N ALA A 129 2.69 -8.55 9.97
CA ALA A 129 2.01 -9.82 10.09
C ALA A 129 0.76 -9.65 10.98
N GLU A 130 -0.42 -9.73 10.38
CA GLU A 130 -1.73 -9.66 11.05
C GLU A 130 -2.53 -10.93 10.71
N GLY A 131 -2.94 -11.70 11.72
CA GLY A 131 -3.80 -12.87 11.52
C GLY A 131 -3.20 -13.96 10.61
N GLY A 132 -1.87 -14.11 10.58
CA GLY A 132 -1.18 -15.12 9.76
C GLY A 132 -0.95 -14.70 8.30
N ARG A 133 -1.26 -13.45 7.93
CA ARG A 133 -0.93 -12.87 6.62
C ARG A 133 -0.16 -11.56 6.79
N TRP A 134 0.58 -11.18 5.76
CA TRP A 134 1.21 -9.86 5.70
C TRP A 134 0.24 -8.84 5.12
N VAL A 135 0.22 -7.64 5.68
CA VAL A 135 -0.65 -6.53 5.26
C VAL A 135 0.13 -5.22 5.28
N VAL A 136 -0.27 -4.28 4.43
CA VAL A 136 0.29 -2.93 4.35
C VAL A 136 -0.32 -2.05 5.44
N VAL A 137 0.53 -1.42 6.24
CA VAL A 137 0.11 -0.45 7.27
C VAL A 137 0.31 0.97 6.79
N ARG A 138 1.40 1.21 6.07
CA ARG A 138 1.81 2.56 5.67
C ARG A 138 2.58 2.55 4.36
N LEU A 139 2.34 3.57 3.57
CA LEU A 139 3.11 3.94 2.38
C LEU A 139 3.70 5.32 2.63
N ASP A 140 5.02 5.44 2.50
CA ASP A 140 5.75 6.70 2.59
C ASP A 140 6.44 6.97 1.24
N GLY A 141 6.03 8.02 0.54
CA GLY A 141 6.72 8.52 -0.64
C GLY A 141 7.96 9.34 -0.25
N ASN A 142 9.05 9.23 -1.01
CA ASN A 142 10.25 10.04 -0.79
C ASN A 142 9.98 11.44 -1.39
N LYS A 143 9.68 12.43 -0.54
CA LYS A 143 9.41 13.83 -0.92
C LYS A 143 10.70 14.64 -1.06
#